data_AF-A0A2V6H4Y1-F1
#
_entry.id   AF-A0A2V6H4Y1-F1
#
_cell.length_a   1.000
_cell.length_b   1.000
_cell.length_c   1.000
_cell.angle_alpha   90.00
_cell.angle_beta   90.00
_cell.angle_gamma   90.00
#
_symmetry.space_group_name_H-M   'P 1'
#
loop_
_entity.id
_entity.type
_entity.pdbx_description
1 polymer ?
#
loop_
_entity_poly.entity_id
_entity_poly.type
_entity_poly.pdbx_seq_one_letter_code
_entity_poly.pdbx_strand_id
1 'polypeptide(L)'
;MVDSEREVDVSIVAQLKESMPITAFSSFSDGLKPNQRSREHFITNTNLHDENLWVPYSDGVWFQPCCFNVTSGGFSLVLKRLPGSMVGTHYHVAGVHGYTMRGRWRYLEHDWIAEPGTYIYEPAGEAHTLVITEDSPEPMIAFFVVEGGLIYLDKPTNGTFAAYEDGLTLLELTRKHYRDAGL
;
A
#
# COMPACT_ATOMS: atom_id res chain seq x y z
N MET A 1 9.05 18.76 -30.28
CA MET A 1 8.34 19.39 -29.16
C MET A 1 8.69 18.57 -27.94
N VAL A 2 9.32 19.22 -26.97
CA VAL A 2 10.07 18.61 -25.86
C VAL A 2 9.09 18.04 -24.85
N ASP A 3 9.30 16.79 -24.46
CA ASP A 3 8.66 16.13 -23.31
C ASP A 3 8.91 16.99 -22.06
N SER A 4 7.83 17.51 -21.49
CA SER A 4 7.90 18.14 -20.17
C SER A 4 7.91 17.04 -19.12
N GLU A 5 9.10 16.62 -18.71
CA GLU A 5 9.30 15.95 -17.43
C GLU A 5 8.60 16.81 -16.37
N ARG A 6 7.48 16.32 -15.83
CA ARG A 6 6.87 16.94 -14.65
C ARG A 6 7.82 16.64 -13.50
N GLU A 7 8.72 17.57 -13.21
CA GLU A 7 9.55 17.54 -12.00
C GLU A 7 8.61 17.34 -10.80
N VAL A 8 8.71 16.17 -10.18
CA VAL A 8 8.08 15.91 -8.89
C VAL A 8 8.77 16.81 -7.88
N ASP A 9 8.02 17.75 -7.31
CA ASP A 9 8.53 18.72 -6.35
C ASP A 9 9.18 18.01 -5.15
N VAL A 10 10.48 18.25 -4.96
CA VAL A 10 11.31 17.68 -3.89
C VAL A 10 10.75 18.04 -2.50
N SER A 11 9.97 19.13 -2.39
CA SER A 11 9.30 19.53 -1.15
C SER A 11 8.19 18.54 -0.73
N ILE A 12 7.50 17.92 -1.70
CA ILE A 12 6.48 16.88 -1.46
C ILE A 12 7.15 15.62 -0.91
N VAL A 13 8.32 15.25 -1.44
CA VAL A 13 9.10 14.09 -0.97
C VAL A 13 9.61 14.30 0.46
N ALA A 14 9.97 15.53 0.83
CA ALA A 14 10.34 15.87 2.20
C ALA A 14 9.15 15.81 3.17
N GLN A 15 7.95 16.22 2.74
CA GLN A 15 6.72 16.11 3.54
C GLN A 15 6.27 14.66 3.78
N LEU A 16 6.53 13.75 2.84
CA LEU A 16 6.24 12.33 3.01
C LEU A 16 7.07 11.71 4.15
N LYS A 17 8.32 12.15 4.38
CA LYS A 17 9.15 11.64 5.50
C LYS A 17 8.58 11.92 6.88
N GLU A 18 7.85 13.03 7.07
CA GLU A 18 7.23 13.36 8.37
C GLU A 18 5.87 12.67 8.58
N SER A 19 5.26 12.12 7.53
CA SER A 19 3.92 11.53 7.55
C SER A 19 3.87 10.01 7.30
N MET A 20 5.02 9.37 7.00
CA MET A 20 5.09 7.92 6.90
C MET A 20 5.14 7.27 8.28
N PRO A 21 4.30 6.25 8.56
CA PRO A 21 4.30 5.56 9.86
C PRO A 21 5.60 4.80 10.14
N ILE A 22 6.40 4.49 9.10
CA ILE A 22 7.62 3.70 9.21
C ILE A 22 8.80 4.52 8.65
N THR A 23 9.57 5.13 9.55
CA THR A 23 10.75 5.96 9.21
C THR A 23 12.08 5.26 9.49
N ALA A 24 12.05 4.07 10.10
CA ALA A 24 13.20 3.22 10.35
C ALA A 24 12.84 1.75 10.14
N PHE A 25 13.68 1.01 9.42
CA PHE A 25 13.49 -0.43 9.22
C PHE A 25 13.47 -1.17 10.56
N SER A 26 12.32 -1.74 10.90
CA SER A 26 12.15 -2.65 12.03
C SER A 26 11.64 -3.97 11.50
N SER A 27 12.43 -5.03 11.64
CA SER A 27 11.95 -6.38 11.34
C SER A 27 11.05 -6.84 12.47
N PHE A 28 9.76 -6.98 12.22
CA PHE A 28 8.82 -7.59 13.17
C PHE A 28 8.72 -9.08 12.93
N SER A 29 8.53 -9.85 14.01
CA SER A 29 8.14 -11.25 13.88
C SER A 29 6.62 -11.37 13.92
N ASP A 30 6.09 -12.46 13.36
CA ASP A 30 4.69 -12.82 13.54
C ASP A 30 4.34 -13.18 14.99
N GLY A 31 5.31 -13.23 15.91
CA GLY A 31 5.11 -13.57 17.32
C GLY A 31 4.73 -15.04 17.55
N LEU A 32 4.77 -15.86 16.49
CA LEU A 32 4.41 -17.27 16.53
C LEU A 32 5.67 -18.12 16.48
N LYS A 33 5.68 -19.21 17.25
CA LYS A 33 6.66 -20.28 17.03
C LYS A 33 6.41 -20.93 15.66
N PRO A 34 7.42 -21.51 15.00
CA PRO A 34 7.24 -22.10 13.67
C PRO A 34 6.10 -23.12 13.57
N ASN A 35 5.85 -23.90 14.63
CA ASN A 35 4.78 -24.90 14.69
C ASN A 35 3.38 -24.32 14.98
N GLN A 36 3.25 -23.02 15.21
CA GLN A 36 1.97 -22.33 15.41
C GLN A 36 1.46 -21.65 14.12
N ARG A 37 2.28 -21.62 13.05
CA ARG A 37 1.89 -21.02 11.77
C ARG A 37 0.92 -21.95 11.04
N SER A 38 -0.30 -21.48 10.84
CA SER A 38 -1.29 -22.21 10.02
C SER A 38 -0.97 -22.06 8.53
N ARG A 39 -1.17 -23.15 7.79
CA ARG A 39 -1.13 -23.19 6.32
C ARG A 39 -2.47 -23.69 5.75
N GLU A 40 -3.50 -23.71 6.58
CA GLU A 40 -4.82 -24.18 6.21
C GLU A 40 -5.58 -23.10 5.43
N HIS A 41 -6.71 -23.49 4.83
CA HIS A 41 -7.62 -22.48 4.31
C HIS A 41 -8.16 -21.60 5.44
N PHE A 42 -8.55 -20.38 5.11
CA PHE A 42 -9.28 -19.51 6.02
C PHE A 42 -10.17 -18.58 5.20
N ILE A 43 -11.11 -17.97 5.89
CA ILE A 43 -11.89 -16.85 5.37
C ILE A 43 -11.72 -15.66 6.31
N THR A 44 -11.87 -14.45 5.77
CA THR A 44 -11.95 -13.22 6.54
C THR A 44 -13.04 -12.34 5.92
N ASN A 45 -13.77 -11.62 6.76
CA ASN A 45 -14.84 -10.74 6.31
C ASN A 45 -14.35 -9.30 6.37
N THR A 46 -14.26 -8.63 5.22
CA THR A 46 -14.12 -7.17 5.15
C THR A 46 -15.49 -6.52 5.19
N ASN A 47 -15.59 -5.32 5.76
CA ASN A 47 -16.81 -4.53 5.74
C ASN A 47 -16.48 -3.05 5.56
N LEU A 48 -16.79 -2.49 4.38
CA LEU A 48 -16.47 -1.10 4.04
C LEU A 48 -17.21 -0.08 4.92
N HIS A 49 -18.26 -0.51 5.63
CA HIS A 49 -19.08 0.33 6.51
C HIS A 49 -18.71 0.18 7.99
N ASP A 50 -17.77 -0.71 8.34
CA ASP A 50 -17.27 -0.85 9.71
C ASP A 50 -15.98 -0.05 9.87
N GLU A 51 -16.08 1.09 10.54
CA GLU A 51 -14.95 1.99 10.77
C GLU A 51 -13.86 1.36 11.65
N ASN A 52 -14.20 0.39 12.51
CA ASN A 52 -13.20 -0.26 13.37
C ASN A 52 -12.25 -1.17 12.58
N LEU A 53 -12.72 -1.72 11.45
CA LEU A 53 -11.91 -2.60 10.61
C LEU A 53 -10.86 -1.85 9.78
N TRP A 54 -11.03 -0.54 9.58
CA TRP A 54 -10.08 0.30 8.84
C TRP A 54 -8.87 0.66 9.72
N VAL A 55 -7.77 -0.05 9.49
CA VAL A 55 -6.48 0.25 10.12
C VAL A 55 -5.93 1.55 9.51
N PRO A 56 -5.69 2.60 10.31
CA PRO A 56 -5.07 3.83 9.81
C PRO A 56 -3.61 3.58 9.47
N TYR A 57 -3.20 4.09 8.30
CA TYR A 57 -1.82 3.98 7.82
C TYR A 57 -1.11 5.34 7.87
N SER A 58 -1.69 6.32 7.19
CA SER A 58 -1.25 7.72 7.18
C SER A 58 -2.47 8.61 6.98
N ASP A 59 -2.30 9.93 7.03
CA ASP A 59 -3.42 10.85 6.80
C ASP A 59 -4.11 10.58 5.45
N GLY A 60 -5.41 10.32 5.50
CA GLY A 60 -6.19 10.01 4.30
C GLY A 60 -6.02 8.59 3.74
N VAL A 61 -5.32 7.69 4.46
CA VAL A 61 -5.02 6.32 4.02
C VAL A 61 -5.37 5.30 5.09
N TRP A 62 -6.17 4.32 4.69
CA TRP A 62 -6.57 3.21 5.56
C TRP A 62 -6.54 1.91 4.79
N PHE A 63 -6.42 0.80 5.49
CA PHE A 63 -6.58 -0.52 4.90
C PHE A 63 -7.39 -1.45 5.79
N GLN A 64 -8.09 -2.42 5.19
CA GLN A 64 -8.60 -3.59 5.88
C GLN A 64 -7.73 -4.79 5.47
N PRO A 65 -7.03 -5.44 6.42
CA PRO A 65 -6.16 -6.57 6.11
C PRO A 65 -6.97 -7.83 5.82
N CYS A 66 -6.57 -8.56 4.78
CA CYS A 66 -7.17 -9.84 4.41
C CYS A 66 -6.24 -11.02 4.73
N CYS A 67 -4.96 -10.90 4.40
CA CYS A 67 -3.96 -11.94 4.62
C CYS A 67 -2.59 -11.32 4.87
N PHE A 68 -1.82 -11.89 5.80
CA PHE A 68 -0.39 -11.63 5.96
C PHE A 68 0.37 -12.94 5.72
N ASN A 69 1.20 -12.97 4.68
CA ASN A 69 2.03 -14.11 4.36
C ASN A 69 3.39 -13.98 5.07
N VAL A 70 3.50 -14.60 6.24
CA VAL A 70 4.74 -14.60 7.06
C VAL A 70 5.90 -15.37 6.42
N THR A 71 5.69 -16.05 5.30
CA THR A 71 6.75 -16.77 4.56
C THR A 71 7.39 -15.88 3.50
N SER A 72 6.58 -15.18 2.70
CA SER A 72 7.11 -14.29 1.63
C SER A 72 7.23 -12.83 2.04
N GLY A 73 6.65 -12.44 3.19
CA GLY A 73 6.45 -11.04 3.55
C GLY A 73 5.30 -10.38 2.77
N GLY A 74 4.58 -11.11 1.92
CA GLY A 74 3.44 -10.58 1.18
C GLY A 74 2.21 -10.33 2.03
N PHE A 75 1.22 -9.65 1.47
CA PHE A 75 -0.06 -9.37 2.11
C PHE A 75 -1.16 -9.14 1.08
N SER A 76 -2.41 -9.28 1.51
CA SER A 76 -3.57 -8.83 0.73
C SER A 76 -4.46 -7.96 1.60
N LEU A 77 -5.02 -6.91 1.03
CA LEU A 77 -5.81 -5.93 1.75
C LEU A 77 -6.81 -5.22 0.83
N VAL A 78 -7.81 -4.60 1.44
CA VAL A 78 -8.62 -3.57 0.80
C VAL A 78 -8.05 -2.22 1.22
N LEU A 79 -7.59 -1.42 0.25
CA LEU A 79 -7.00 -0.11 0.46
C LEU A 79 -8.04 0.99 0.25
N LYS A 80 -8.03 2.02 1.09
CA LYS A 80 -8.84 3.23 0.97
C LYS A 80 -7.93 4.45 0.96
N ARG A 81 -8.07 5.32 -0.04
CA ARG A 81 -7.29 6.56 -0.16
C ARG A 81 -8.14 7.74 -0.64
N LEU A 82 -7.92 8.92 -0.08
CA LEU A 82 -8.65 10.14 -0.48
C LEU A 82 -8.15 10.71 -1.82
N PRO A 83 -9.00 11.41 -2.60
CA PRO A 83 -8.58 12.14 -3.79
C PRO A 83 -7.42 13.10 -3.51
N GLY A 84 -6.48 13.22 -4.46
CA GLY A 84 -5.28 14.05 -4.33
C GLY A 84 -4.16 13.44 -3.48
N SER A 85 -4.39 12.29 -2.82
CA SER A 85 -3.31 11.60 -2.09
C SER A 85 -2.36 10.86 -3.02
N MET A 86 -1.08 10.78 -2.61
CA MET A 86 0.00 10.14 -3.36
C MET A 86 0.77 9.16 -2.46
N VAL A 87 1.27 8.06 -3.04
CA VAL A 87 2.27 7.19 -2.42
C VAL A 87 3.62 7.55 -3.03
N GLY A 88 4.65 7.73 -2.20
CA GLY A 88 6.00 7.96 -2.69
C GLY A 88 6.46 6.84 -3.63
N THR A 89 7.38 7.14 -4.54
CA THR A 89 7.84 6.17 -5.54
C THR A 89 8.43 4.93 -4.84
N HIS A 90 7.98 3.76 -5.27
CA HIS A 90 8.42 2.47 -4.71
C HIS A 90 8.37 1.39 -5.78
N TYR A 91 9.03 0.27 -5.51
CA TYR A 91 8.86 -0.97 -6.29
C TYR A 91 8.57 -2.14 -5.37
N HIS A 92 7.89 -3.15 -5.91
CA HIS A 92 7.60 -4.40 -5.20
C HIS A 92 8.67 -5.44 -5.51
N VAL A 93 9.09 -6.21 -4.50
CA VAL A 93 10.08 -7.29 -4.67
C VAL A 93 9.49 -8.53 -5.35
N ALA A 94 8.16 -8.60 -5.44
CA ALA A 94 7.39 -9.64 -6.09
C ALA A 94 6.20 -9.02 -6.86
N GLY A 95 5.35 -9.84 -7.49
CA GLY A 95 4.22 -9.34 -8.27
C GLY A 95 3.13 -8.72 -7.40
N VAL A 96 2.34 -7.84 -8.02
CA VAL A 96 1.12 -7.28 -7.43
C VAL A 96 -0.06 -7.50 -8.36
N HIS A 97 -1.19 -7.87 -7.77
CA HIS A 97 -2.49 -7.88 -8.42
C HIS A 97 -3.40 -6.87 -7.75
N GLY A 98 -4.07 -6.03 -8.54
CA GLY A 98 -5.02 -5.04 -8.05
C GLY A 98 -6.36 -5.11 -8.74
N TYR A 99 -7.43 -4.81 -8.01
CA TYR A 99 -8.78 -4.65 -8.56
C TYR A 99 -9.46 -3.42 -7.97
N THR A 100 -9.86 -2.50 -8.85
CA THR A 100 -10.44 -1.21 -8.45
C THR A 100 -11.95 -1.35 -8.24
N MET A 101 -12.41 -0.95 -7.06
CA MET A 101 -13.83 -1.01 -6.67
C MET A 101 -14.51 0.36 -6.67
N ARG A 102 -13.78 1.43 -6.32
CA ARG A 102 -14.27 2.82 -6.25
C ARG A 102 -13.17 3.81 -6.59
N GLY A 103 -13.57 5.03 -6.98
CA GLY A 103 -12.68 6.16 -7.24
C GLY A 103 -11.83 6.00 -8.50
N ARG A 104 -10.90 6.93 -8.69
CA ARG A 104 -9.99 7.02 -9.83
C ARG A 104 -8.55 7.20 -9.38
N TRP A 105 -7.65 6.42 -9.96
CA TRP A 105 -6.24 6.46 -9.61
C TRP A 105 -5.35 6.02 -10.76
N ARG A 106 -4.05 6.31 -10.67
CA ARG A 106 -3.07 5.93 -11.69
C ARG A 106 -1.67 5.78 -11.09
N TYR A 107 -0.79 5.17 -11.86
CA TYR A 107 0.65 5.39 -11.74
C TYR A 107 1.07 6.56 -12.64
N LEU A 108 2.01 7.39 -12.18
CA LEU A 108 2.50 8.53 -12.97
C LEU A 108 3.30 8.07 -14.19
N GLU A 109 3.87 6.89 -14.10
CA GLU A 109 4.74 6.22 -15.06
C GLU A 109 3.96 5.56 -16.21
N HIS A 110 2.63 5.59 -16.15
CA HIS A 110 1.76 5.00 -17.16
C HIS A 110 0.65 5.95 -17.62
N ASP A 111 0.13 5.71 -18.83
CA ASP A 111 -0.86 6.58 -19.49
C ASP A 111 -2.32 6.22 -19.15
N TRP A 112 -2.55 5.16 -18.39
CA TRP A 112 -3.89 4.70 -18.04
C TRP A 112 -4.40 5.33 -16.73
N ILE A 113 -5.71 5.26 -16.53
CA ILE A 113 -6.39 5.58 -15.27
C ILE A 113 -7.23 4.35 -14.90
N ALA A 114 -7.08 3.88 -13.67
CA ALA A 114 -7.88 2.80 -13.12
C ALA A 114 -9.18 3.37 -12.53
N GLU A 115 -10.30 2.81 -12.99
CA GLU A 115 -11.66 3.10 -12.55
C GLU A 115 -12.35 1.81 -12.06
N PRO A 116 -13.54 1.86 -11.43
CA PRO A 116 -14.23 0.66 -10.96
C PRO A 116 -14.35 -0.42 -12.03
N GLY A 117 -13.92 -1.65 -11.72
CA GLY A 117 -13.85 -2.77 -12.65
C GLY A 117 -12.48 -2.99 -13.30
N THR A 118 -11.52 -2.09 -13.10
CA THR A 118 -10.16 -2.23 -13.64
C THR A 118 -9.36 -3.24 -12.83
N TYR A 119 -8.82 -4.26 -13.50
CA TYR A 119 -7.76 -5.12 -12.99
C TYR A 119 -6.39 -4.61 -13.45
N ILE A 120 -5.41 -4.67 -12.56
CA ILE A 120 -4.02 -4.34 -12.86
C ILE A 120 -3.08 -5.44 -12.39
N TYR A 121 -1.97 -5.57 -13.10
CA TYR A 121 -0.85 -6.41 -12.73
C TYR A 121 0.42 -5.56 -12.75
N GLU A 122 1.20 -5.63 -11.68
CA GLU A 122 2.50 -4.99 -11.61
C GLU A 122 3.59 -6.07 -11.57
N PRO A 123 4.55 -6.04 -12.50
CA PRO A 123 5.69 -6.94 -12.46
C PRO A 123 6.65 -6.53 -11.35
N ALA A 124 7.31 -7.53 -10.73
CA ALA A 124 8.32 -7.28 -9.71
C ALA A 124 9.44 -6.36 -10.23
N GLY A 125 9.87 -5.41 -9.40
CA GLY A 125 10.98 -4.50 -9.69
C GLY A 125 10.63 -3.27 -10.53
N GLU A 126 9.39 -3.13 -11.00
CA GLU A 126 8.91 -1.89 -11.64
C GLU A 126 8.62 -0.84 -10.57
N ALA A 127 9.22 0.34 -10.72
CA ALA A 127 9.08 1.42 -9.77
C ALA A 127 8.00 2.40 -10.23
N HIS A 128 7.04 2.70 -9.36
CA HIS A 128 5.90 3.55 -9.69
C HIS A 128 5.47 4.46 -8.54
N THR A 129 4.67 5.45 -8.90
CA THR A 129 4.13 6.48 -8.01
C THR A 129 2.60 6.47 -8.08
N LEU A 130 1.94 5.92 -7.06
CA LEU A 130 0.48 5.82 -7.00
C LEU A 130 -0.14 7.17 -6.65
N VAL A 131 -1.08 7.64 -7.48
CA VAL A 131 -1.83 8.88 -7.23
C VAL A 131 -3.32 8.63 -7.36
N ILE A 132 -4.09 9.06 -6.37
CA ILE A 132 -5.55 9.17 -6.51
C ILE A 132 -5.84 10.50 -7.18
N THR A 133 -6.51 10.48 -8.33
CA THR A 133 -6.66 11.70 -9.13
C THR A 133 -7.50 12.73 -8.38
N GLU A 134 -7.16 14.03 -8.52
CA GLU A 134 -7.89 15.11 -7.84
C GLU A 134 -9.36 15.18 -8.26
N ASP A 135 -9.67 14.78 -9.50
CA ASP A 135 -11.03 14.73 -10.04
C ASP A 135 -11.80 13.46 -9.65
N SER A 136 -11.22 12.57 -8.85
CA SER A 136 -11.92 11.38 -8.36
C SER A 136 -13.15 11.80 -7.55
N PRO A 137 -14.37 11.34 -7.91
CA PRO A 137 -15.62 11.80 -7.29
C PRO A 137 -15.78 11.28 -5.85
N GLU A 138 -15.01 10.26 -5.47
CA GLU A 138 -15.05 9.61 -4.18
C GLU A 138 -13.66 9.05 -3.83
N PRO A 139 -13.42 8.63 -2.56
CA PRO A 139 -12.20 7.92 -2.21
C PRO A 139 -12.00 6.66 -3.05
N MET A 140 -10.75 6.40 -3.42
CA MET A 140 -10.38 5.13 -4.02
C MET A 140 -10.60 4.01 -3.03
N ILE A 141 -11.24 2.93 -3.49
CA ILE A 141 -11.24 1.63 -2.80
C ILE A 141 -10.76 0.59 -3.80
N ALA A 142 -9.72 -0.16 -3.45
CA ALA A 142 -9.14 -1.19 -4.30
C ALA A 142 -8.66 -2.38 -3.47
N PHE A 143 -8.86 -3.58 -3.99
CA PHE A 143 -8.29 -4.79 -3.42
C PHE A 143 -6.92 -5.06 -4.04
N PHE A 144 -5.92 -5.31 -3.21
CA PHE A 144 -4.57 -5.64 -3.64
C PHE A 144 -4.10 -6.96 -3.04
N VAL A 145 -3.36 -7.73 -3.84
CA VAL A 145 -2.54 -8.86 -3.42
C VAL A 145 -1.09 -8.51 -3.78
N VAL A 146 -0.28 -8.28 -2.75
CA VAL A 146 1.15 -7.99 -2.86
C VAL A 146 1.90 -9.23 -2.42
N GLU A 147 2.67 -9.85 -3.33
CA GLU A 147 3.24 -11.17 -3.08
C GLU A 147 4.52 -11.16 -2.20
N GLY A 148 5.06 -9.97 -1.94
CA GLY A 148 6.26 -9.74 -1.13
C GLY A 148 6.25 -8.36 -0.45
N GLY A 149 7.43 -7.88 -0.04
CA GLY A 149 7.59 -6.51 0.46
C GLY A 149 7.73 -5.48 -0.66
N LEU A 150 7.74 -4.22 -0.27
CA LEU A 150 7.94 -3.07 -1.15
C LEU A 150 9.02 -2.14 -0.60
N ILE A 151 9.77 -1.53 -1.52
CA ILE A 151 10.93 -0.70 -1.22
C ILE A 151 10.65 0.70 -1.75
N TYR A 152 10.54 1.65 -0.84
CA TYR A 152 10.40 3.06 -1.15
C TYR A 152 11.75 3.65 -1.56
N LEU A 153 11.69 4.52 -2.58
CA LEU A 153 12.83 5.27 -3.09
C LEU A 153 12.78 6.70 -2.57
N ASP A 154 13.95 7.30 -2.35
CA ASP A 154 14.06 8.70 -1.90
C ASP A 154 13.77 9.72 -3.01
N LYS A 155 13.70 9.28 -4.27
CA LYS A 155 13.29 10.06 -5.45
C LYS A 155 12.93 9.09 -6.60
N PRO A 156 12.11 9.53 -7.58
CA PRO A 156 11.65 8.66 -8.66
C PRO A 156 12.75 8.18 -9.61
N THR A 157 13.73 9.05 -9.91
CA THR A 157 14.79 8.75 -10.89
C THR A 157 16.14 8.59 -10.21
N ASN A 158 16.82 7.45 -10.44
CA ASN A 158 18.09 7.10 -9.79
C ASN A 158 18.03 7.22 -8.26
N GLY A 159 16.87 6.86 -7.68
CA GLY A 159 16.63 6.88 -6.26
C GLY A 159 17.47 5.86 -5.51
N THR A 160 17.72 6.16 -4.24
CA THR A 160 18.31 5.25 -3.27
C THR A 160 17.23 4.75 -2.31
N PHE A 161 17.60 3.78 -1.48
CA PHE A 161 16.72 3.23 -0.46
C PHE A 161 16.23 4.32 0.50
N ALA A 162 14.92 4.49 0.60
CA ALA A 162 14.29 5.37 1.60
C ALA A 162 13.68 4.57 2.75
N ALA A 163 12.87 3.56 2.43
CA ALA A 163 12.18 2.75 3.42
C ALA A 163 11.81 1.37 2.86
N TYR A 164 11.39 0.48 3.75
CA TYR A 164 10.89 -0.84 3.43
C TYR A 164 9.59 -1.09 4.20
N GLU A 165 8.68 -1.81 3.56
CA GLU A 165 7.41 -2.23 4.14
C GLU A 165 7.04 -3.62 3.65
N ASP A 166 6.42 -4.41 4.52
CA ASP A 166 5.93 -5.74 4.20
C ASP A 166 4.71 -6.11 5.04
N GLY A 167 4.25 -7.35 4.87
CA GLY A 167 3.13 -7.89 5.61
C GLY A 167 3.37 -7.97 7.13
N LEU A 168 4.62 -8.02 7.60
CA LEU A 168 4.94 -8.07 9.03
C LEU A 168 4.90 -6.69 9.67
N THR A 169 5.33 -5.65 8.96
CA THR A 169 5.16 -4.26 9.43
C THR A 169 3.67 -3.88 9.47
N LEU A 170 2.89 -4.25 8.45
CA LEU A 170 1.44 -4.02 8.44
C LEU A 170 0.69 -4.87 9.47
N LEU A 171 1.18 -6.08 9.77
CA LEU A 171 0.64 -6.92 10.85
C LEU A 171 0.78 -6.25 12.22
N GLU A 172 1.93 -5.59 12.48
CA GLU A 172 2.12 -4.88 13.75
C GLU A 172 1.17 -3.68 13.88
N LEU A 173 1.03 -2.88 12.81
CA LEU A 173 0.05 -1.78 12.77
C LEU A 173 -1.37 -2.28 13.02
N THR A 174 -1.74 -3.38 12.35
CA THR A 174 -3.06 -4.01 12.51
C THR A 174 -3.30 -4.46 13.94
N ARG A 175 -2.33 -5.16 14.55
CA ARG A 175 -2.44 -5.65 15.93
C ARG A 175 -2.64 -4.54 16.92
N LYS A 176 -1.89 -3.45 16.77
CA LYS A 176 -2.04 -2.28 17.63
C LYS A 176 -3.46 -1.72 17.50
N HIS A 177 -3.88 -1.40 16.27
CA HIS A 177 -5.19 -0.81 16.02
C HIS A 177 -6.35 -1.70 16.50
N TYR A 178 -6.34 -2.99 16.18
CA TYR A 178 -7.43 -3.90 16.55
C TYR A 178 -7.51 -4.12 18.07
N ARG A 179 -6.38 -4.20 18.78
CA ARG A 179 -6.40 -4.23 20.26
C ARG A 179 -7.01 -2.95 20.85
N ASP A 180 -6.63 -1.79 20.32
CA ASP A 180 -7.14 -0.49 20.77
C ASP A 180 -8.65 -0.36 20.48
N ALA A 181 -9.13 -0.98 19.39
CA ALA A 181 -10.55 -1.06 19.02
C ALA A 181 -11.33 -2.19 19.73
N GLY A 182 -10.68 -3.04 20.51
CA GLY A 182 -11.31 -4.16 21.23
C GLY A 182 -11.67 -5.37 20.37
N LEU A 183 -10.96 -5.58 19.26
CA LEU A 183 -11.10 -6.70 18.32
C LEU A 183 -10.07 -7.82 18.57
#